data_AF-A0A8S0FLS0-F1
#
_entry.id   AF-A0A8S0FLS0-F1
#
_cell.length_a   1.000
_cell.length_b   1.000
_cell.length_c   1.000
_cell.angle_alpha   90.00
_cell.angle_beta   90.00
_cell.angle_gamma   90.00
#
_symmetry.space_group_name_H-M   'P 1'
#
loop_
_entity.id
_entity.type
_entity.pdbx_description
1 polymer ?
#
loop_
_entity_poly.entity_id
_entity_poly.type
_entity_poly.pdbx_seq_one_letter_code
_entity_poly.pdbx_strand_id
1 'polypeptide(L)'
;MGISGMAAQANELPDGPHIVTSGTASVDAVPDIATLAIEVNVAAKATLAIEVNVAAKDAATAKKQADERVAQYISFLELNQIAKKDISSANLRTQPDYDYQDGKSILKGYRAVRTVEVTLRQLDKLNSLLDGALKAGLNEIRSVSLGCGAAGCL
;
A
#
# COMPACT_ATOMS: atom_id res chain seq x y z
N MET A 1 -17.65 40.47 -53.96
CA MET A 1 -16.21 40.60 -54.27
C MET A 1 -15.81 42.02 -53.89
N GLY A 2 -14.91 42.35 -52.96
CA GLY A 2 -14.00 41.57 -52.15
C GLY A 2 -13.52 42.40 -50.94
N ILE A 3 -12.88 41.68 -50.01
CA ILE A 3 -12.11 42.02 -48.80
C ILE A 3 -11.18 43.27 -48.95
N SER A 4 -10.81 44.03 -47.91
CA SER A 4 -10.00 43.60 -46.76
C SER A 4 -9.94 44.65 -45.64
N GLY A 5 -9.98 44.16 -44.38
CA GLY A 5 -9.58 44.92 -43.20
C GLY A 5 -8.08 44.86 -42.95
N MET A 6 -7.58 45.78 -42.11
CA MET A 6 -6.24 45.72 -41.54
C MET A 6 -6.36 45.78 -40.01
N ALA A 7 -6.07 44.63 -39.38
CA ALA A 7 -5.77 44.55 -37.96
C ALA A 7 -4.26 44.72 -37.78
N ALA A 8 -3.84 45.54 -36.81
CA ALA A 8 -2.46 45.68 -36.41
C ALA A 8 -1.91 44.35 -35.87
N GLN A 9 -0.69 43.99 -36.26
CA GLN A 9 0.09 42.90 -35.68
C GLN A 9 1.28 43.51 -34.93
N ALA A 10 1.50 43.04 -33.70
CA ALA A 10 2.60 43.45 -32.83
C ALA A 10 3.92 42.81 -33.30
N ASN A 11 5.01 43.57 -33.24
CA ASN A 11 6.35 43.10 -33.64
C ASN A 11 7.14 42.73 -32.38
N GLU A 12 7.44 41.44 -32.18
CA GLU A 12 8.03 40.91 -30.93
C GLU A 12 9.57 40.72 -30.96
N LEU A 13 10.32 41.31 -31.90
CA LEU A 13 11.78 41.13 -31.98
C LEU A 13 12.56 42.45 -32.22
N PRO A 14 13.77 42.65 -31.64
CA PRO A 14 14.48 43.93 -31.66
C PRO A 14 15.25 44.23 -32.97
N ASP A 15 15.30 45.50 -33.36
CA ASP A 15 16.06 46.02 -34.52
C ASP A 15 17.55 46.22 -34.19
N GLY A 16 18.32 45.13 -34.33
CA GLY A 16 19.77 45.09 -34.29
C GLY A 16 20.28 43.71 -34.69
N PRO A 17 21.53 43.55 -35.17
CA PRO A 17 22.02 42.26 -35.66
C PRO A 17 22.02 41.22 -34.53
N HIS A 18 21.18 40.21 -34.65
CA HIS A 18 21.01 39.13 -33.68
C HIS A 18 20.91 37.80 -34.41
N ILE A 19 21.42 36.73 -33.78
CA ILE A 19 21.29 35.35 -34.28
C ILE A 19 20.33 34.64 -33.33
N VAL A 20 19.16 34.21 -33.84
CA VAL A 20 18.27 33.30 -33.13
C VAL A 20 18.34 31.95 -33.82
N THR A 21 18.78 30.92 -33.09
CA THR A 21 18.75 29.54 -33.56
C THR A 21 17.89 28.74 -32.62
N SER A 22 16.73 28.28 -33.09
CA SER A 22 15.98 27.23 -32.40
C SER A 22 16.36 25.89 -33.03
N GLY A 23 16.88 24.99 -32.20
CA GLY A 23 17.12 23.60 -32.56
C GLY A 23 16.28 22.73 -31.64
N THR A 24 15.35 21.99 -32.19
CA THR A 24 14.63 20.93 -31.45
C THR A 24 15.23 19.60 -31.88
N ALA A 25 15.93 18.94 -30.97
CA ALA A 25 16.36 17.55 -31.13
C ALA A 25 15.46 16.66 -30.28
N SER A 26 14.85 15.66 -30.90
CA SER A 26 14.14 14.56 -30.23
C SER A 26 14.77 13.26 -30.72
N VAL A 27 15.16 12.40 -29.79
CA VAL A 27 15.70 11.07 -30.08
C VAL A 27 14.76 10.07 -29.42
N ASP A 28 14.09 9.26 -30.24
CA ASP A 28 13.42 8.05 -29.80
C ASP A 28 14.44 6.92 -29.86
N ALA A 29 14.93 6.50 -28.69
CA ALA A 29 15.84 5.37 -28.56
C ALA A 29 15.12 4.22 -27.87
N VAL A 30 15.21 3.02 -28.45
CA VAL A 30 14.95 1.79 -27.71
C VAL A 30 16.19 1.55 -26.82
N PRO A 31 16.06 1.45 -25.48
CA PRO A 31 17.21 1.36 -24.61
C PRO A 31 17.93 0.00 -24.73
N ASP A 32 19.17 0.01 -25.23
CA ASP A 32 20.03 -1.18 -25.41
C ASP A 32 21.25 -1.25 -24.44
N ILE A 33 21.24 -0.46 -23.37
CA ILE A 33 22.25 -0.54 -22.29
C ILE A 33 21.53 -0.48 -20.94
N ALA A 34 21.48 -1.62 -20.24
CA ALA A 34 20.99 -1.70 -18.87
C ALA A 34 22.12 -1.33 -17.90
N THR A 35 22.37 -0.04 -17.73
CA THR A 35 23.15 0.45 -16.58
C THR A 35 22.23 0.46 -15.37
N LEU A 36 22.16 -0.65 -14.64
CA LEU A 36 21.38 -0.76 -13.41
C LEU A 36 22.13 -0.08 -12.26
N ALA A 37 22.19 1.26 -12.29
CA ALA A 37 22.48 2.07 -11.12
C ALA A 37 21.19 2.17 -10.29
N ILE A 38 20.90 1.15 -9.48
CA ILE A 38 19.90 1.24 -8.42
C ILE A 38 20.55 2.03 -7.27
N GLU A 39 20.59 3.35 -7.40
CA GLU A 39 20.42 4.20 -6.21
C GLU A 39 18.92 4.38 -6.00
N VAL A 40 18.28 3.39 -5.38
CA VAL A 40 16.93 3.57 -4.84
C VAL A 40 17.08 4.28 -3.51
N ASN A 41 17.29 5.60 -3.58
CA ASN A 41 17.02 6.52 -2.49
C ASN A 41 15.68 7.22 -2.74
N VAL A 42 14.63 6.42 -2.94
CA VAL A 42 13.23 6.85 -2.80
C VAL A 42 12.59 5.91 -1.79
N ALA A 43 12.23 6.44 -0.61
CA ALA A 43 11.69 5.64 0.48
C ALA A 43 10.25 5.17 0.14
N ALA A 44 10.14 4.14 -0.69
CA ALA A 44 8.88 3.45 -0.95
C ALA A 44 8.44 2.71 0.33
N LYS A 45 7.16 2.83 0.68
CA LYS A 45 6.55 2.20 1.85
C LYS A 45 5.37 1.35 1.40
N ALA A 46 5.20 0.19 2.02
CA ALA A 46 3.98 -0.59 1.93
C ALA A 46 3.23 -0.53 3.26
N THR A 47 1.92 -0.33 3.21
CA THR A 47 1.04 -0.55 4.35
C THR A 47 0.24 -1.82 4.10
N LEU A 48 0.39 -2.79 4.99
CA LEU A 48 -0.36 -4.04 4.98
C LEU A 48 -1.44 -3.98 6.05
N ALA A 49 -2.65 -4.41 5.73
CA ALA A 49 -3.70 -4.67 6.72
C ALA A 49 -4.10 -6.14 6.59
N ILE A 50 -3.83 -6.91 7.65
CA ILE A 50 -4.10 -8.35 7.69
C ILE A 50 -4.96 -8.65 8.92
N GLU A 51 -5.98 -9.46 8.75
CA GLU A 51 -6.92 -9.86 9.77
C GLU A 51 -6.67 -11.26 10.30
N VAL A 52 -6.94 -11.40 11.59
CA VAL A 52 -7.23 -12.69 12.20
C VAL A 52 -8.73 -12.78 12.42
N ASN A 53 -9.31 -13.87 11.91
CA ASN A 53 -10.70 -14.24 12.12
C ASN A 53 -10.75 -15.63 12.75
N VAL A 54 -11.23 -15.70 13.99
CA VAL A 54 -11.30 -16.94 14.78
C VAL A 54 -12.73 -17.21 15.24
N ALA A 55 -13.23 -18.41 14.99
CA ALA A 55 -14.50 -18.89 15.53
C ALA A 55 -14.28 -19.86 16.71
N ALA A 56 -15.00 -19.65 17.81
CA ALA A 56 -15.02 -20.56 18.97
C ALA A 56 -16.41 -20.62 19.62
N LYS A 57 -16.63 -21.59 20.53
CA LYS A 57 -17.93 -21.74 21.22
C LYS A 57 -18.27 -20.57 22.14
N ASP A 58 -17.26 -19.91 22.71
CA ASP A 58 -17.39 -18.76 23.60
C ASP A 58 -16.49 -17.60 23.15
N ALA A 59 -16.90 -16.37 23.47
CA ALA A 59 -16.22 -15.15 23.05
C ALA A 59 -14.82 -15.00 23.66
N ALA A 60 -14.61 -15.50 24.89
CA ALA A 60 -13.33 -15.38 25.58
C ALA A 60 -12.26 -16.27 24.93
N THR A 61 -12.62 -17.50 24.55
CA THR A 61 -11.77 -18.43 23.80
C THR A 61 -11.46 -17.88 22.41
N ALA A 62 -12.46 -17.35 21.68
CA ALA A 62 -12.25 -16.74 20.37
C ALA A 62 -11.24 -15.58 20.45
N LYS A 63 -11.40 -14.71 21.47
CA LYS A 63 -10.45 -13.63 21.76
C LYS A 63 -9.05 -14.16 22.07
N LYS A 64 -8.93 -15.13 22.98
CA LYS A 64 -7.64 -15.70 23.41
C LYS A 64 -6.86 -16.27 22.22
N GLN A 65 -7.53 -17.02 21.35
CA GLN A 65 -6.91 -17.58 20.15
C GLN A 65 -6.50 -16.50 19.14
N ALA A 66 -7.31 -15.45 18.96
CA ALA A 66 -6.95 -14.31 18.13
C ALA A 66 -5.71 -13.57 18.68
N ASP A 67 -5.65 -13.38 20.00
CA ASP A 67 -4.51 -12.75 20.68
C ASP A 67 -3.23 -13.59 20.53
N GLU A 68 -3.31 -14.91 20.67
CA GLU A 68 -2.17 -15.82 20.51
C GLU A 68 -1.59 -15.77 19.08
N ARG A 69 -2.44 -15.82 18.06
CA ARG A 69 -2.03 -15.72 16.64
C ARG A 69 -1.39 -14.37 16.32
N VAL A 70 -1.98 -13.28 16.83
CA VAL A 70 -1.43 -11.94 16.63
C VAL A 70 -0.11 -11.77 17.36
N ALA A 71 0.03 -12.30 18.58
CA ALA A 71 1.30 -12.29 19.31
C ALA A 71 2.40 -13.04 18.55
N GLN A 72 2.09 -14.23 18.00
CA GLN A 72 3.02 -14.98 17.14
C GLN A 72 3.45 -14.16 15.93
N TYR A 73 2.52 -13.49 15.25
CA TYR A 73 2.84 -12.65 14.10
C TYR A 73 3.68 -11.44 14.48
N ILE A 74 3.38 -10.75 15.59
CA ILE A 74 4.19 -9.63 16.08
C ILE A 74 5.62 -10.08 16.38
N SER A 75 5.82 -11.22 17.05
CA SER A 75 7.15 -11.77 17.29
C SER A 75 7.89 -12.08 15.97
N PHE A 76 7.19 -12.62 14.97
CA PHE A 76 7.75 -12.82 13.64
C PHE A 76 8.15 -11.50 12.97
N LEU A 77 7.34 -10.45 13.07
CA LEU A 77 7.65 -9.12 12.54
C LEU A 77 8.89 -8.50 13.21
N GLU A 78 9.01 -8.64 14.53
CA GLU A 78 10.18 -8.19 15.29
C GLU A 78 11.46 -8.90 14.86
N LEU A 79 11.41 -10.22 14.65
CA LEU A 79 12.54 -11.01 14.12
C LEU A 79 12.94 -10.57 12.71
N ASN A 80 12.00 -10.05 11.92
CA ASN A 80 12.25 -9.50 10.58
C ASN A 80 12.64 -8.02 10.58
N GLN A 81 12.96 -7.47 11.77
CA GLN A 81 13.41 -6.10 11.99
C GLN A 81 12.35 -5.03 11.68
N ILE A 82 11.06 -5.38 11.81
CA ILE A 82 9.98 -4.38 11.77
C ILE A 82 9.88 -3.74 13.15
N ALA A 83 10.00 -2.41 13.21
CA ALA A 83 9.95 -1.70 14.48
C ALA A 83 8.53 -1.69 15.04
N LYS A 84 8.37 -1.77 16.37
CA LYS A 84 7.06 -1.72 17.05
C LYS A 84 6.20 -0.51 16.65
N LYS A 85 6.82 0.65 16.40
CA LYS A 85 6.12 1.86 15.94
C LYS A 85 5.46 1.72 14.57
N ASP A 86 5.90 0.74 13.78
CA ASP A 86 5.40 0.44 12.44
C ASP A 86 4.36 -0.69 12.47
N ILE A 87 3.95 -1.15 13.66
CA ILE A 87 2.96 -2.20 13.86
C ILE A 87 1.80 -1.64 14.70
N SER A 88 0.58 -1.78 14.20
CA SER A 88 -0.64 -1.40 14.91
C SER A 88 -1.62 -2.57 14.94
N SER A 89 -2.15 -2.90 16.12
CA SER A 89 -3.11 -4.01 16.26
C SER A 89 -4.11 -3.78 17.39
N ALA A 90 -4.43 -2.54 17.75
CA ALA A 90 -5.15 -2.25 19.00
C ALA A 90 -6.58 -2.81 19.05
N ASN A 91 -7.31 -2.78 17.93
CA ASN A 91 -8.75 -3.06 17.92
C ASN A 91 -9.06 -4.54 17.68
N LEU A 92 -9.77 -5.16 18.63
CA LEU A 92 -10.35 -6.50 18.54
C LEU A 92 -11.86 -6.38 18.79
N ARG A 93 -12.66 -7.02 17.94
CA ARG A 93 -14.11 -7.12 18.13
C ARG A 93 -14.53 -8.59 18.15
N THR A 94 -15.42 -8.94 19.08
CA THR A 94 -16.12 -10.23 19.07
C THR A 94 -17.56 -10.06 18.61
N GLN A 95 -18.08 -11.05 17.90
CA GLN A 95 -19.41 -11.04 17.30
C GLN A 95 -20.02 -12.43 17.43
N PRO A 96 -21.28 -12.59 17.86
CA PRO A 96 -21.96 -13.88 17.81
C PRO A 96 -22.10 -14.36 16.36
N ASP A 97 -21.94 -15.67 16.15
CA ASP A 97 -22.13 -16.34 14.87
C ASP A 97 -23.38 -17.22 14.98
N TYR A 98 -24.38 -16.97 14.14
CA TYR A 98 -25.69 -17.63 14.16
C TYR A 98 -25.91 -18.42 12.89
N ASP A 99 -26.44 -19.64 13.03
CA ASP A 99 -27.04 -20.39 11.94
C ASP A 99 -28.53 -20.10 11.88
N TYR A 100 -29.09 -20.05 10.68
CA TYR A 100 -30.51 -19.87 10.46
C TYR A 100 -31.08 -21.13 9.84
N GLN A 101 -31.79 -21.91 10.65
CA GLN A 101 -32.43 -23.16 10.24
C GLN A 101 -33.92 -23.09 10.61
N ASP A 102 -34.79 -23.40 9.65
CA ASP A 102 -36.25 -23.45 9.84
C ASP A 102 -36.85 -22.18 10.49
N GLY A 103 -36.33 -21.00 10.12
CA GLY A 103 -36.78 -19.72 10.66
C GLY A 103 -36.32 -19.42 12.09
N LYS A 104 -35.45 -20.25 12.68
CA LYS A 104 -34.86 -20.04 14.01
C LYS A 104 -33.39 -19.66 13.91
N SER A 105 -32.97 -18.72 14.75
CA SER A 105 -31.56 -18.34 14.92
C SER A 105 -30.93 -19.22 15.99
N ILE A 106 -29.94 -20.03 15.62
CA ILE A 106 -29.21 -20.94 16.50
C ILE A 106 -27.79 -20.42 16.65
N LEU A 107 -27.39 -20.06 17.88
CA LEU A 107 -26.02 -19.61 18.15
C LEU A 107 -25.04 -20.76 17.87
N LYS A 108 -24.14 -20.57 16.90
CA LYS A 108 -23.03 -21.49 16.61
C LYS A 108 -21.81 -21.22 17.46
N GLY A 109 -21.61 -19.96 17.84
CA GLY A 109 -20.47 -19.56 18.64
C GLY A 109 -20.19 -18.07 18.50
N TYR A 110 -18.92 -17.71 18.62
CA TYR A 110 -18.45 -16.34 18.55
C TYR A 110 -17.25 -16.25 17.61
N ARG A 111 -17.23 -15.17 16.86
CA ARG A 111 -16.15 -14.78 15.98
C ARG A 111 -15.38 -13.64 16.59
N ALA A 112 -14.06 -13.76 16.68
CA ALA A 112 -13.15 -12.69 17.05
C ALA A 112 -12.43 -12.19 15.80
N VAL A 113 -12.47 -10.88 15.57
CA VAL A 113 -11.84 -10.21 14.43
C VAL A 113 -10.90 -9.12 14.94
N ARG A 114 -9.64 -9.18 14.51
CA ARG A 114 -8.64 -8.15 14.79
C ARG A 114 -7.80 -7.93 13.55
N THR A 115 -7.56 -6.67 13.21
CA THR A 115 -6.66 -6.30 12.12
C THR A 115 -5.32 -5.83 12.67
N VAL A 116 -4.26 -6.30 12.02
CA VAL A 116 -2.88 -5.92 12.22
C VAL A 116 -2.46 -5.10 11.01
N GLU A 117 -2.08 -3.86 11.26
CA GLU A 117 -1.54 -2.95 10.27
C GLU A 117 -0.01 -2.89 10.41
N VAL A 118 0.69 -3.04 9.31
CA VAL A 118 2.16 -3.05 9.27
C VAL A 118 2.66 -2.06 8.23
N THR A 119 3.54 -1.16 8.63
CA THR A 119 4.27 -0.26 7.73
C THR A 119 5.64 -0.84 7.40
N LEU A 120 5.81 -1.27 6.16
CA LEU A 120 7.04 -1.86 5.65
C LEU A 120 7.80 -0.85 4.80
N ARG A 121 9.10 -0.69 5.05
CA ARG A 121 10.00 0.17 4.26
C ARG A 121 10.86 -0.60 3.26
N GLN A 122 10.98 -1.92 3.44
CA GLN A 122 11.80 -2.82 2.63
C GLN A 122 10.85 -3.72 1.83
N LEU A 123 10.49 -3.28 0.62
CA LEU A 123 9.45 -3.94 -0.20
C LEU A 123 9.82 -5.37 -0.61
N ASP A 124 11.11 -5.68 -0.68
CA ASP A 124 11.67 -7.02 -0.89
C ASP A 124 11.19 -8.04 0.17
N LYS A 125 10.88 -7.58 1.38
CA LYS A 125 10.38 -8.43 2.46
C LYS A 125 8.87 -8.66 2.43
N LEU A 126 8.13 -8.01 1.54
CA LEU A 126 6.67 -8.00 1.53
C LEU A 126 6.07 -9.42 1.50
N ASN A 127 6.52 -10.25 0.55
CA ASN A 127 6.01 -11.61 0.39
C ASN A 127 6.32 -12.48 1.63
N SER A 128 7.54 -12.38 2.17
CA SER A 128 7.91 -13.07 3.40
C SER A 128 7.01 -12.68 4.59
N LEU A 129 6.63 -11.40 4.68
CA LEU A 129 5.74 -10.90 5.72
C LEU A 129 4.30 -11.38 5.57
N LEU A 130 3.81 -11.52 4.33
CA LEU A 130 2.51 -12.11 4.02
C LEU A 130 2.48 -13.62 4.36
N ASP A 131 3.50 -14.36 3.93
CA ASP A 131 3.63 -15.78 4.23
C ASP A 131 3.73 -16.04 5.74
N GLY A 132 4.49 -15.18 6.45
CA GLY A 132 4.57 -15.21 7.91
C GLY A 132 3.22 -14.98 8.59
N ALA A 133 2.39 -14.09 8.03
CA ALA A 133 1.04 -13.83 8.55
C ALA A 133 0.13 -15.05 8.40
N LEU A 134 0.14 -15.67 7.21
CA LEU A 134 -0.62 -16.90 6.94
C LEU A 134 -0.19 -18.04 7.86
N LYS A 135 1.13 -18.22 8.06
CA LYS A 135 1.69 -19.22 8.99
C LYS A 135 1.30 -18.97 10.44
N ALA A 136 1.21 -17.70 10.85
CA ALA A 136 0.73 -17.31 12.18
C ALA A 136 -0.81 -17.41 12.31
N GLY A 137 -1.52 -17.78 11.25
CA GLY A 137 -2.97 -18.00 11.26
C GLY A 137 -3.80 -16.72 11.09
N LEU A 138 -3.19 -15.64 10.63
CA LEU A 138 -3.91 -14.51 10.04
C LEU A 138 -4.39 -14.96 8.65
N ASN A 139 -5.67 -14.85 8.39
CA ASN A 139 -6.34 -15.60 7.33
C ASN A 139 -7.08 -14.72 6.32
N GLU A 140 -7.00 -13.40 6.48
CA GLU A 140 -7.66 -12.46 5.58
C GLU A 140 -6.74 -11.26 5.34
N ILE A 141 -6.33 -11.06 4.09
CA ILE A 141 -5.54 -9.90 3.68
C ILE A 141 -6.53 -8.84 3.20
N ARG A 142 -6.73 -7.76 3.96
CA ARG A 142 -7.66 -6.69 3.56
C ARG A 142 -7.11 -5.87 2.41
N SER A 143 -5.85 -5.46 2.51
CA SER A 143 -5.25 -4.53 1.57
C SER A 143 -3.73 -4.51 1.67
N VAL A 144 -3.10 -4.25 0.53
CA VAL A 144 -1.71 -3.82 0.43
C VAL A 144 -1.71 -2.50 -0.33
N SER A 145 -1.21 -1.44 0.30
CA SER A 145 -1.09 -0.13 -0.32
C SER A 145 0.37 0.24 -0.46
N LEU A 146 0.77 0.67 -1.66
CA LEU A 146 2.12 1.15 -1.94
C LEU A 146 2.08 2.68 -2.01
N GLY A 147 2.97 3.32 -1.27
CA GLY A 147 3.13 4.77 -1.30
C GLY A 147 4.61 5.14 -1.37
N CYS A 148 4.89 6.32 -1.90
CA CYS A 148 6.22 6.92 -1.79
C CYS A 148 6.24 7.91 -0.63
N GLY A 149 7.28 7.84 0.21
CA GLY A 149 7.48 8.80 1.28
C GLY A 149 7.66 10.21 0.73
N ALA A 150 7.14 11.22 1.43
CA ALA A 150 7.03 12.62 1.03
C ALA A 150 8.31 13.33 0.51
N ALA A 151 9.47 12.66 0.48
CA ALA A 151 10.72 13.19 -0.04
C ALA A 151 11.02 12.83 -1.51
N GLY A 152 10.17 12.06 -2.20
CA GLY A 152 10.44 11.60 -3.58
C GLY A 152 9.23 11.50 -4.50
N CYS A 153 8.14 12.21 -4.20
CA CYS A 153 6.99 12.36 -5.10
C CYS A 153 6.99 13.77 -5.72
N LEU A 154 7.97 14.08 -6.56
CA LEU A 154 7.93 15.23 -7.47
C LEU A 154 8.67 14.87 -8.76
#